data_AF-A0A0X3PC66-F1
#
_entry.id   AF-A0A0X3PC66-F1
#
_cell.length_a   1.000
_cell.length_b   1.000
_cell.length_c   1.000
_cell.angle_alpha   90.00
_cell.angle_beta   90.00
_cell.angle_gamma   90.00
#
_symmetry.space_group_name_H-M   'P 1'
#
loop_
_entity.id
_entity.type
_entity.pdbx_description
1 polymer ?
#
loop_
_entity_poly.entity_id
_entity_poly.type
_entity_poly.pdbx_seq_one_letter_code
_entity_poly.pdbx_strand_id
1 'polypeptide(L)'
;GPLNGPYLTRCMDIKRALKLNGLLLAPDASNFVVESLKHLEPTAKETTLKRFVDAVLERNFELNNIPKAVCEDIFREWKNESTNSQEFMFITDAFQVPRFKYCKYSRKFLPLQDSAEDTRSLLPNSPAMKAFLYAHRYEMVYQRVLRNPVFASSSGSIAGTNRNTTGFKLQPIEFLLALGAKEDSVVVLGALTQLKNGQWYLEDPTSLVKLDLSVATFHQVQLGLSMAQNQFSAIRF
;
A
#
# COMPACT_ATOMS: atom_id res chain seq x y z
N GLY A 1 -48.40 -49.67 2.76
CA GLY A 1 -48.12 -49.00 1.47
C GLY A 1 -46.80 -48.25 1.62
N PRO A 2 -45.92 -48.25 0.61
CA PRO A 2 -44.57 -47.75 0.83
C PRO A 2 -44.53 -46.23 0.87
N LEU A 3 -43.63 -45.76 1.73
CA LEU A 3 -43.30 -44.38 2.09
C LEU A 3 -42.72 -43.63 0.88
N ASN A 4 -43.43 -42.64 0.35
CA ASN A 4 -42.90 -41.74 -0.70
C ASN A 4 -43.16 -40.28 -0.32
N GLY A 5 -42.32 -39.76 0.58
CA GLY A 5 -42.25 -38.34 0.91
C GLY A 5 -41.27 -37.58 0.00
N PRO A 6 -41.36 -36.24 -0.09
CA PRO A 6 -40.56 -35.37 -0.95
C PRO A 6 -39.03 -35.41 -0.69
N TYR A 7 -38.60 -36.11 0.36
CA TYR A 7 -37.19 -36.39 0.66
C TYR A 7 -36.60 -37.49 -0.24
N LEU A 8 -37.38 -38.50 -0.64
CA LEU A 8 -36.90 -39.56 -1.53
C LEU A 8 -36.62 -39.06 -2.95
N THR A 9 -37.45 -38.14 -3.44
CA THR A 9 -37.33 -37.57 -4.80
C THR A 9 -36.03 -36.78 -4.95
N ARG A 10 -35.63 -36.01 -3.92
CA ARG A 10 -34.42 -35.16 -3.95
C ARG A 10 -33.11 -35.96 -3.85
N CYS A 11 -33.08 -37.09 -3.14
CA CYS A 11 -31.92 -38.00 -3.12
C CYS A 11 -31.68 -38.68 -4.47
N MET A 12 -32.75 -38.93 -5.25
CA MET A 12 -32.61 -39.52 -6.58
C MET A 12 -31.92 -38.57 -7.56
N ASP A 13 -32.10 -37.26 -7.42
CA ASP A 13 -31.54 -36.28 -8.36
C ASP A 13 -30.02 -36.14 -8.22
N ILE A 14 -29.50 -36.26 -6.99
CA ILE A 14 -28.05 -36.27 -6.72
C ILE A 14 -27.40 -37.53 -7.31
N LYS A 15 -28.00 -38.70 -7.09
CA LYS A 15 -27.53 -39.98 -7.66
C LYS A 15 -27.61 -39.98 -9.18
N ARG A 16 -28.65 -39.37 -9.77
CA ARG A 16 -28.80 -39.21 -11.23
C ARG A 16 -27.72 -38.29 -11.80
N ALA A 17 -27.44 -37.14 -11.18
CA ALA A 17 -26.44 -36.20 -11.66
C ALA A 17 -25.04 -36.83 -11.72
N LEU A 18 -24.66 -37.61 -10.70
CA LEU A 18 -23.39 -38.33 -10.68
C LEU A 18 -23.36 -39.43 -11.75
N LYS A 19 -24.44 -40.20 -11.88
CA LYS A 19 -24.57 -41.27 -12.88
C LYS A 19 -24.53 -40.75 -14.32
N LEU A 20 -25.08 -39.55 -14.57
CA LEU A 20 -25.03 -38.89 -15.89
C LEU A 20 -23.60 -38.50 -16.30
N ASN A 21 -22.69 -38.33 -15.33
CA ASN A 21 -21.28 -38.03 -15.56
C ASN A 21 -20.40 -39.31 -15.53
N GLY A 22 -21.00 -40.50 -15.59
CA GLY A 22 -20.28 -41.77 -15.56
C GLY A 22 -19.71 -42.14 -14.19
N LEU A 23 -20.08 -41.43 -13.13
CA LEU A 23 -19.57 -41.65 -11.77
C LEU A 23 -20.52 -42.54 -10.98
N LEU A 24 -19.99 -43.58 -10.33
CA LEU A 24 -20.73 -44.35 -9.33
C LEU A 24 -20.06 -44.15 -7.97
N LEU A 25 -20.87 -43.79 -6.97
CA LEU A 25 -20.42 -43.72 -5.59
C LEU A 25 -20.66 -45.05 -4.89
N ALA A 26 -19.76 -45.42 -3.97
CA ALA A 26 -20.02 -46.49 -3.02
C ALA A 26 -21.27 -46.12 -2.16
N PRO A 27 -22.03 -47.12 -1.65
CA PRO A 27 -23.28 -46.85 -0.93
C PRO A 27 -23.12 -45.92 0.28
N ASP A 28 -22.02 -46.08 1.02
CA ASP A 28 -21.61 -45.27 2.15
C ASP A 28 -21.17 -43.86 1.74
N ALA A 29 -20.45 -43.73 0.62
CA ALA A 29 -20.07 -42.45 0.02
C ALA A 29 -21.30 -41.65 -0.44
N SER A 30 -22.28 -42.32 -1.06
CA SER A 30 -23.51 -41.67 -1.48
C SER A 30 -24.31 -41.12 -0.30
N ASN A 31 -24.39 -41.86 0.81
CA ASN A 31 -25.07 -41.38 2.01
C ASN A 31 -24.34 -40.18 2.61
N PHE A 32 -23.00 -40.20 2.62
CA PHE A 32 -22.18 -39.10 3.11
C PHE A 32 -22.37 -37.81 2.29
N VAL A 33 -22.38 -37.88 0.95
CA VAL A 33 -22.58 -36.71 0.09
C VAL A 33 -23.98 -36.13 0.26
N VAL A 34 -25.01 -36.97 0.30
CA VAL A 34 -26.40 -36.55 0.55
C VAL A 34 -26.53 -35.86 1.90
N GLU A 35 -25.91 -36.43 2.93
CA GLU A 35 -25.91 -35.85 4.28
C GLU A 35 -25.16 -34.52 4.33
N SER A 36 -24.02 -34.40 3.63
CA SER A 36 -23.22 -33.18 3.57
C SER A 36 -23.96 -32.03 2.88
N LEU A 37 -24.83 -32.34 1.91
CA LEU A 37 -25.60 -31.35 1.16
C LEU A 37 -26.99 -31.06 1.78
N LYS A 38 -27.43 -31.79 2.81
CA LYS A 38 -28.83 -31.77 3.29
C LYS A 38 -29.33 -30.37 3.67
N HIS A 39 -28.47 -29.56 4.27
CA HIS A 39 -28.79 -28.24 4.83
C HIS A 39 -28.68 -27.07 3.85
N LEU A 40 -28.25 -27.30 2.62
CA LEU A 40 -28.07 -26.24 1.63
C LEU A 40 -29.39 -25.87 0.93
N GLU A 41 -29.53 -24.62 0.49
CA GLU A 41 -30.67 -24.17 -0.33
C GLU A 41 -30.67 -24.87 -1.71
N PRO A 42 -31.82 -25.05 -2.38
CA PRO A 42 -31.91 -25.81 -3.64
C PRO A 42 -30.97 -25.34 -4.75
N THR A 43 -30.79 -24.03 -4.91
CA THR A 43 -29.90 -23.43 -5.90
C THR A 43 -28.42 -23.66 -5.54
N ALA A 44 -28.06 -23.45 -4.28
CA ALA A 44 -26.72 -23.72 -3.76
C ALA A 44 -26.36 -25.20 -3.87
N LYS A 45 -27.31 -26.11 -3.61
CA LYS A 45 -27.15 -27.56 -3.77
C LYS A 45 -26.72 -27.94 -5.18
N GLU A 46 -27.38 -27.39 -6.20
CA GLU A 46 -27.05 -27.71 -7.60
C GLU A 46 -25.66 -27.20 -7.98
N THR A 47 -25.30 -25.98 -7.58
CA THR A 47 -23.97 -25.41 -7.82
C THR A 47 -22.87 -26.19 -7.11
N THR A 48 -23.07 -26.51 -5.82
CA THR A 48 -22.12 -27.32 -5.04
C THR A 48 -21.99 -28.73 -5.59
N LEU A 49 -23.08 -29.33 -6.10
CA LEU A 49 -23.04 -30.65 -6.72
C LEU A 49 -22.27 -30.65 -8.05
N LYS A 50 -22.44 -29.63 -8.90
CA LYS A 50 -21.64 -29.47 -10.12
C LYS A 50 -20.15 -29.35 -9.79
N ARG A 51 -19.83 -28.46 -8.84
CA ARG A 51 -18.45 -28.30 -8.33
C ARG A 51 -17.87 -29.60 -7.78
N PHE A 52 -18.70 -30.43 -7.13
CA PHE A 52 -18.28 -31.72 -6.58
C PHE A 52 -17.94 -32.71 -7.69
N VAL A 53 -18.80 -32.79 -8.72
CA VAL A 53 -18.56 -33.62 -9.90
C VAL A 53 -17.25 -33.21 -10.59
N ASP A 54 -17.03 -31.92 -10.79
CA ASP A 54 -15.81 -31.39 -11.41
C ASP A 54 -14.57 -31.78 -10.58
N ALA A 55 -14.60 -31.60 -9.26
CA ALA A 55 -13.51 -31.97 -8.37
C ALA A 55 -13.23 -33.48 -8.35
N VAL A 56 -14.25 -34.33 -8.53
CA VAL A 56 -14.06 -35.78 -8.67
C VAL A 56 -13.37 -36.11 -10.01
N LEU A 57 -13.81 -35.49 -11.11
CA LEU A 57 -13.27 -35.71 -12.44
C LEU A 57 -11.81 -35.26 -12.55
N GLU A 58 -11.46 -34.13 -11.96
CA GLU A 58 -10.10 -33.58 -11.93
C GLU A 58 -9.09 -34.50 -11.22
N ARG A 59 -9.54 -35.28 -10.24
CA ARG A 59 -8.67 -36.21 -9.50
C ARG A 59 -8.39 -37.52 -10.24
N ASN A 60 -8.89 -37.67 -11.47
CA ASN A 60 -8.56 -38.74 -12.41
C ASN A 60 -8.60 -40.15 -11.80
N PHE A 61 -9.76 -40.53 -11.26
CA PHE A 61 -9.94 -41.88 -10.75
C PHE A 61 -10.18 -42.86 -11.91
N GLU A 62 -9.30 -43.84 -12.09
CA GLU A 62 -9.58 -45.03 -12.93
C GLU A 62 -10.68 -45.94 -12.33
N LEU A 63 -11.21 -45.57 -11.18
CA LEU A 63 -12.17 -46.34 -10.40
C LEU A 63 -13.59 -45.95 -10.76
N ASN A 64 -14.31 -46.89 -11.39
CA ASN A 64 -15.75 -46.80 -11.62
C ASN A 64 -16.58 -46.74 -10.32
N ASN A 65 -15.96 -46.83 -9.14
CA ASN A 65 -16.61 -46.80 -7.84
C ASN A 65 -15.82 -45.92 -6.85
N ILE A 66 -16.33 -44.73 -6.56
CA ILE A 66 -15.68 -43.72 -5.73
C ILE A 66 -15.92 -44.04 -4.25
N PRO A 67 -14.86 -44.24 -3.45
CA PRO A 67 -14.98 -44.56 -2.03
C PRO A 67 -15.30 -43.30 -1.20
N LYS A 68 -15.82 -43.51 0.01
CA LYS A 68 -16.17 -42.45 0.96
C LYS A 68 -15.00 -41.53 1.30
N ALA A 69 -13.79 -42.07 1.41
CA ALA A 69 -12.57 -41.31 1.70
C ALA A 69 -12.33 -40.17 0.70
N VAL A 70 -12.50 -40.44 -0.59
CA VAL A 70 -12.36 -39.42 -1.64
C VAL A 70 -13.35 -38.29 -1.46
N CYS A 71 -14.60 -38.62 -1.14
CA CYS A 71 -15.64 -37.61 -0.90
C CYS A 71 -15.29 -36.76 0.33
N GLU A 72 -14.90 -37.39 1.44
CA GLU A 72 -14.44 -36.71 2.66
C GLU A 72 -13.26 -35.78 2.38
N ASP A 73 -12.31 -36.19 1.53
CA ASP A 73 -11.17 -35.38 1.13
C ASP A 73 -11.58 -34.13 0.34
N ILE A 74 -12.52 -34.25 -0.61
CA ILE A 74 -13.07 -33.09 -1.35
C ILE A 74 -13.72 -32.10 -0.39
N PHE A 75 -14.63 -32.58 0.47
CA PHE A 75 -15.34 -31.70 1.40
C PHE A 75 -14.42 -31.10 2.46
N ARG A 76 -13.37 -31.83 2.89
CA ARG A 76 -12.34 -31.31 3.80
C ARG A 76 -11.52 -30.21 3.14
N GLU A 77 -11.12 -30.38 1.89
CA GLU A 77 -10.40 -29.33 1.14
C GLU A 77 -11.24 -28.08 0.97
N TRP A 78 -12.53 -28.19 0.67
CA TRP A 78 -13.40 -27.03 0.55
C TRP A 78 -13.65 -26.33 1.89
N LYS A 79 -13.76 -27.11 2.97
CA LYS A 79 -13.81 -26.55 4.32
C LYS A 79 -12.51 -25.81 4.63
N ASN A 80 -11.38 -26.39 4.23
CA ASN A 80 -10.07 -25.79 4.40
C ASN A 80 -9.86 -24.53 3.54
N GLU A 81 -10.42 -24.49 2.34
CA GLU A 81 -10.45 -23.32 1.44
C GLU A 81 -11.25 -22.18 2.06
N SER A 82 -12.35 -22.47 2.77
CA SER A 82 -13.10 -21.47 3.54
C SER A 82 -12.39 -21.00 4.82
N THR A 83 -11.49 -21.81 5.40
CA THR A 83 -10.56 -21.40 6.47
C THR A 83 -9.24 -20.85 5.95
N ASN A 84 -9.01 -20.87 4.64
CA ASN A 84 -7.96 -20.11 3.97
C ASN A 84 -8.48 -18.66 3.90
N SER A 85 -8.68 -18.08 5.08
CA SER A 85 -8.96 -16.67 5.25
C SER A 85 -7.81 -15.93 4.60
N GLN A 86 -8.00 -15.48 3.36
CA GLN A 86 -7.20 -14.39 2.82
C GLN A 86 -7.29 -13.27 3.86
N GLU A 87 -6.21 -13.09 4.61
CA GLU A 87 -6.09 -12.01 5.58
C GLU A 87 -6.26 -10.70 4.81
N PHE A 88 -7.43 -10.09 4.92
CA PHE A 88 -7.80 -8.89 4.15
C PHE A 88 -7.36 -7.61 4.87
N MET A 89 -6.86 -7.71 6.11
CA MET A 89 -6.49 -6.58 6.94
C MET A 89 -5.24 -6.88 7.75
N PHE A 90 -4.21 -6.08 7.53
CA PHE A 90 -2.97 -6.11 8.31
C PHE A 90 -2.92 -4.87 9.21
N ILE A 91 -2.84 -5.10 10.51
CA ILE A 91 -2.57 -4.03 11.48
C ILE A 91 -1.07 -4.07 11.76
N THR A 92 -0.35 -3.06 11.27
CA THR A 92 1.10 -2.94 11.48
C THR A 92 1.37 -2.10 12.71
N ASP A 93 2.10 -2.68 13.67
CA ASP A 93 2.64 -1.92 14.80
C ASP A 93 3.57 -0.80 14.30
N ALA A 94 3.39 0.41 14.83
CA ALA A 94 4.22 1.58 14.53
C ALA A 94 5.72 1.30 14.73
N PHE A 95 6.08 0.46 15.70
CA PHE A 95 7.48 0.08 15.97
C PHE A 95 8.03 -0.96 14.98
N GLN A 96 7.15 -1.68 14.28
CA GLN A 96 7.51 -2.67 13.25
C GLN A 96 7.53 -2.09 11.84
N VAL A 97 7.14 -0.83 11.65
CA VAL A 97 7.19 -0.19 10.33
C VAL A 97 8.62 -0.21 9.79
N PRO A 98 8.85 -0.75 8.58
CA PRO A 98 10.17 -0.75 7.96
C PRO A 98 10.66 0.68 7.70
N ARG A 99 11.92 0.96 8.03
CA ARG A 99 12.53 2.29 7.83
C ARG A 99 13.24 2.34 6.48
N PHE A 100 13.11 3.46 5.78
CA PHE A 100 13.76 3.69 4.49
C PHE A 100 14.40 5.07 4.46
N LYS A 101 15.49 5.19 3.69
CA LYS A 101 16.16 6.45 3.38
C LYS A 101 16.16 6.66 1.87
N TYR A 102 15.83 7.88 1.44
CA TYR A 102 15.96 8.23 0.03
C TYR A 102 17.44 8.37 -0.37
N CYS A 103 17.84 7.67 -1.43
CA CYS A 103 19.15 7.81 -2.05
C CYS A 103 19.08 8.72 -3.26
N LYS A 104 19.79 9.86 -3.22
CA LYS A 104 19.83 10.85 -4.29
C LYS A 104 20.34 10.29 -5.62
N TYR A 105 21.40 9.47 -5.55
CA TYR A 105 22.06 8.90 -6.73
C TYR A 105 21.17 7.91 -7.47
N SER A 106 20.58 6.94 -6.76
CA SER A 106 19.71 5.94 -7.37
C SER A 106 18.26 6.40 -7.54
N ARG A 107 17.88 7.52 -6.92
CA ARG A 107 16.52 8.06 -6.82
C ARG A 107 15.51 7.04 -6.25
N LYS A 108 15.98 6.13 -5.40
CA LYS A 108 15.19 5.05 -4.78
C LYS A 108 15.24 5.15 -3.26
N PHE A 109 14.23 4.56 -2.63
CA PHE A 109 14.22 4.31 -1.18
C PHE A 109 15.01 3.04 -0.90
N LEU A 110 16.05 3.18 -0.08
CA LEU A 110 16.87 2.07 0.39
C LEU A 110 16.46 1.74 1.83
N PRO A 111 16.36 0.45 2.19
CA PRO A 111 16.07 0.07 3.56
C PRO A 111 17.18 0.58 4.50
N LEU A 112 16.77 1.19 5.61
CA LEU A 112 17.68 1.53 6.70
C LEU A 112 17.83 0.30 7.58
N GLN A 113 19.07 -0.17 7.73
CA GLN A 113 19.39 -1.23 8.67
C GLN A 113 19.70 -0.61 10.03
N ASP A 114 19.26 -1.28 11.09
CA ASP A 114 19.57 -0.86 12.45
C ASP A 114 21.09 -1.00 12.68
N SER A 115 21.70 0.04 13.24
CA SER A 115 23.13 0.06 13.60
C SER A 115 23.29 0.53 15.04
N ALA A 116 24.52 0.43 15.58
CA ALA A 116 24.81 0.92 16.94
C ALA A 116 24.52 2.43 17.12
N GLU A 117 24.62 3.21 16.04
CA GLU A 117 24.31 4.65 16.02
C GLU A 117 22.85 4.93 15.59
N ASP A 118 22.21 3.97 14.92
CA ASP A 118 20.83 4.07 14.42
C ASP A 118 19.95 2.95 14.99
N THR A 119 19.93 2.85 16.31
CA THR A 119 19.08 1.91 17.05
C THR A 119 17.68 2.48 17.21
N ARG A 120 16.64 1.65 17.01
CA ARG A 120 15.24 2.00 17.31
C ARG A 120 15.06 2.17 18.82
N SER A 121 15.27 3.40 19.29
CA SER A 121 15.13 3.76 20.70
C SER A 121 14.26 5.01 20.83
N LEU A 122 13.42 5.04 21.87
CA LEU A 122 12.71 6.26 22.28
C LEU A 122 13.68 7.34 22.79
N LEU A 123 14.84 6.91 23.28
CA LEU A 123 15.94 7.74 23.77
C LEU A 123 17.16 7.49 22.89
N PRO A 124 17.32 8.23 21.76
CA PRO A 124 18.47 8.04 20.90
C PRO A 124 19.77 8.39 21.64
N ASN A 125 20.78 7.55 21.46
CA ASN A 125 22.11 7.70 22.08
C ASN A 125 22.98 8.78 21.41
N SER A 126 22.53 9.35 20.29
CA SER A 126 23.27 10.33 19.51
C SER A 126 22.40 11.54 19.11
N PRO A 127 22.90 12.78 19.26
CA PRO A 127 22.23 13.98 18.75
C PRO A 127 22.10 13.98 17.22
N ALA A 128 22.94 13.18 16.52
CA ALA A 128 22.86 13.02 15.07
C ALA A 128 21.50 12.48 14.61
N MET A 129 20.80 11.72 15.46
CA MET A 129 19.46 11.21 15.14
C MET A 129 18.43 12.35 14.97
N LYS A 130 18.54 13.40 15.79
CA LYS A 130 17.68 14.58 15.69
C LYS A 130 18.00 15.37 14.42
N ALA A 131 19.27 15.57 14.10
CA ALA A 131 19.68 16.23 12.86
C ALA A 131 19.21 15.43 11.62
N PHE A 132 19.37 14.11 11.65
CA PHE A 132 18.91 13.20 10.61
C PHE A 132 17.41 13.32 10.36
N LEU A 133 16.58 13.44 11.41
CA LEU A 133 15.13 13.64 11.28
C LEU A 133 14.79 14.87 10.41
N TYR A 134 15.41 16.03 10.69
CA TYR A 134 15.12 17.25 9.94
C TYR A 134 15.67 17.17 8.51
N ALA A 135 16.89 16.66 8.33
CA ALA A 135 17.47 16.46 7.01
C ALA A 135 16.63 15.49 6.15
N HIS A 136 16.13 14.40 6.74
CA HIS A 136 15.29 13.43 6.05
C HIS A 136 13.93 14.01 5.68
N ARG A 137 13.32 14.82 6.56
CA ARG A 137 12.07 15.54 6.24
C ARG A 137 12.24 16.50 5.08
N TYR A 138 13.32 17.28 5.07
CA TYR A 138 13.65 18.16 3.95
C TYR A 138 13.82 17.36 2.67
N GLU A 139 14.60 16.27 2.69
CA GLU A 139 14.88 15.44 1.53
C GLU A 139 13.59 14.85 0.91
N MET A 140 12.66 14.42 1.75
CA MET A 140 11.37 13.87 1.34
C MET A 140 10.50 14.88 0.60
N VAL A 141 10.53 16.15 1.01
CA VAL A 141 9.81 17.23 0.34
C VAL A 141 10.57 17.63 -0.92
N TYR A 142 11.88 17.86 -0.82
CA TYR A 142 12.74 18.28 -1.92
C TYR A 142 12.63 17.35 -3.14
N GLN A 143 12.72 16.04 -2.93
CA GLN A 143 12.59 15.07 -4.03
C GLN A 143 11.22 15.11 -4.72
N ARG A 144 10.15 15.43 -3.98
CA ARG A 144 8.78 15.55 -4.54
C ARG A 144 8.64 16.82 -5.35
N VAL A 145 9.18 17.93 -4.83
CA VAL A 145 9.17 19.22 -5.53
C VAL A 145 9.95 19.11 -6.84
N LEU A 146 11.13 18.47 -6.85
CA LEU A 146 11.91 18.26 -8.08
C LEU A 146 11.20 17.43 -9.15
N ARG A 147 10.27 16.55 -8.75
CA ARG A 147 9.46 15.74 -9.68
C ARG A 147 8.21 16.46 -10.17
N ASN A 148 7.86 17.59 -9.57
CA ASN A 148 6.73 18.39 -10.01
C ASN A 148 7.07 19.08 -11.34
N PRO A 149 6.20 19.01 -12.38
CA PRO A 149 6.46 19.59 -13.69
C PRO A 149 6.90 21.05 -13.66
N VAL A 150 6.33 21.86 -12.76
CA VAL A 150 6.64 23.29 -12.62
C VAL A 150 8.12 23.51 -12.26
N PHE A 151 8.73 22.59 -11.52
CA PHE A 151 10.14 22.67 -11.13
C PHE A 151 11.05 21.82 -12.02
N ALA A 152 10.53 20.72 -12.59
CA ALA A 152 11.27 19.79 -13.44
C ALA A 152 11.69 20.41 -14.79
N SER A 153 10.87 21.31 -15.36
CA SER A 153 11.17 21.98 -16.63
C SER A 153 12.39 22.91 -16.59
N SER A 154 12.84 23.33 -15.41
CA SER A 154 14.02 24.19 -15.24
C SER A 154 15.36 23.45 -15.29
N SER A 155 15.36 22.12 -15.16
CA SER A 155 16.57 21.29 -15.06
C SER A 155 17.11 20.80 -16.42
N GLY A 156 16.49 21.20 -17.53
CA GLY A 156 16.72 20.58 -18.85
C GLY A 156 16.79 21.54 -20.04
N SER A 157 17.16 22.81 -19.86
CA SER A 157 17.43 23.69 -21.01
C SER A 157 18.75 23.32 -21.68
N ILE A 158 18.70 22.33 -22.58
CA ILE A 158 19.69 22.17 -23.64
C ILE A 158 19.62 23.43 -24.51
N ALA A 159 20.77 24.09 -24.70
CA ALA A 159 20.89 25.25 -25.57
C ALA A 159 20.36 24.92 -26.97
N GLY A 160 19.28 25.58 -27.41
CA GLY A 160 18.86 25.57 -28.82
C GLY A 160 17.40 25.32 -29.15
N THR A 161 16.47 25.15 -28.20
CA THR A 161 15.03 25.08 -28.55
C THR A 161 14.18 26.06 -27.75
N ASN A 162 13.61 27.03 -28.45
CA ASN A 162 12.57 27.94 -27.98
C ASN A 162 11.35 27.14 -27.49
N ARG A 163 11.28 26.87 -26.20
CA ARG A 163 10.04 26.45 -25.53
C ARG A 163 9.81 27.38 -24.33
N ASN A 164 8.80 28.24 -24.47
CA ASN A 164 8.21 29.07 -23.41
C ASN A 164 7.58 28.20 -22.31
N THR A 165 8.39 27.48 -21.54
CA THR A 165 7.94 26.80 -20.32
C THR A 165 8.56 27.53 -19.13
N THR A 166 7.77 28.41 -18.52
CA THR A 166 8.07 29.18 -17.30
C THR A 166 8.17 28.24 -16.09
N GLY A 167 9.23 27.45 -16.00
CA GLY A 167 9.50 26.60 -14.84
C GLY A 167 10.25 27.37 -13.76
N PHE A 168 9.98 27.10 -12.49
CA PHE A 168 10.75 27.66 -11.38
C PHE A 168 12.02 26.84 -11.16
N LYS A 169 13.16 27.51 -11.00
CA LYS A 169 14.43 26.88 -10.62
C LYS A 169 14.62 26.99 -9.12
N LEU A 170 14.71 25.85 -8.44
CA LEU A 170 15.07 25.81 -7.02
C LEU A 170 16.56 26.12 -6.85
N GLN A 171 16.87 26.99 -5.90
CA GLN A 171 18.22 27.29 -5.47
C GLN A 171 18.40 26.96 -3.98
N PRO A 172 19.55 26.42 -3.58
CA PRO A 172 19.86 26.24 -2.16
C PRO A 172 20.13 27.59 -1.49
N ILE A 173 19.99 27.67 -0.17
CA ILE A 173 20.21 28.92 0.57
C ILE A 173 21.66 29.40 0.44
N GLU A 174 22.64 28.50 0.40
CA GLU A 174 24.04 28.87 0.15
C GLU A 174 24.26 29.69 -1.12
N PHE A 175 23.42 29.49 -2.16
CA PHE A 175 23.49 30.26 -3.40
C PHE A 175 23.15 31.74 -3.14
N LEU A 176 22.14 32.01 -2.32
CA LEU A 176 21.76 33.37 -1.91
C LEU A 176 22.87 34.06 -1.10
N LEU A 177 23.57 33.31 -0.26
CA LEU A 177 24.64 33.86 0.58
C LEU A 177 25.93 34.09 -0.21
N ALA A 178 26.15 33.31 -1.27
CA ALA A 178 27.28 33.47 -2.18
C ALA A 178 27.07 34.56 -3.25
N LEU A 179 25.83 35.02 -3.45
CA LEU A 179 25.50 36.10 -4.36
C LEU A 179 26.13 37.41 -3.87
N GLY A 180 27.10 37.92 -4.64
CA GLY A 180 27.71 39.24 -4.40
C GLY A 180 26.86 40.42 -4.87
N ALA A 181 25.68 40.15 -5.44
CA ALA A 181 24.76 41.13 -5.97
C ALA A 181 23.31 40.77 -5.60
N LYS A 182 22.44 41.77 -5.63
CA LYS A 182 21.01 41.58 -5.40
C LYS A 182 20.40 40.81 -6.59
N GLU A 183 19.66 39.75 -6.29
CA GLU A 183 18.84 39.00 -7.26
C GLU A 183 17.37 39.32 -7.02
N ASP A 184 16.61 39.60 -8.07
CA ASP A 184 15.22 40.07 -7.95
C ASP A 184 14.20 38.94 -7.83
N SER A 185 14.52 37.71 -8.26
CA SER A 185 13.60 36.57 -8.15
C SER A 185 14.36 35.26 -7.94
N VAL A 186 14.17 34.66 -6.75
CA VAL A 186 14.75 33.36 -6.41
C VAL A 186 13.70 32.49 -5.73
N VAL A 187 13.65 31.22 -6.11
CA VAL A 187 12.78 30.24 -5.46
C VAL A 187 13.64 29.29 -4.63
N VAL A 188 13.33 29.24 -3.34
CA VAL A 188 14.05 28.44 -2.35
C VAL A 188 13.08 27.49 -1.67
N LEU A 189 13.54 26.27 -1.41
CA LEU A 189 12.85 25.36 -0.50
C LEU A 189 13.58 25.39 0.84
N GLY A 190 12.84 25.52 1.94
CA GLY A 190 13.40 25.42 3.27
C GLY A 190 12.34 25.22 4.35
N ALA A 191 12.80 24.97 5.57
CA ALA A 191 11.99 24.95 6.77
C ALA A 191 11.91 26.37 7.35
N LEU A 192 10.69 26.84 7.59
CA LEU A 192 10.45 28.11 8.26
C LEU A 192 10.69 27.94 9.76
N THR A 193 11.62 28.72 10.33
CA THR A 193 11.99 28.64 11.75
C THR A 193 11.94 30.01 12.42
N GLN A 194 11.67 30.02 13.72
CA GLN A 194 11.67 31.22 14.55
C GLN A 194 12.73 31.07 15.64
N LEU A 195 13.90 31.68 15.44
CA LEU A 195 15.03 31.57 16.37
C LEU A 195 14.95 32.59 17.51
N LYS A 196 14.39 33.77 17.22
CA LYS A 196 14.17 34.86 18.17
C LYS A 196 12.73 35.34 18.02
N ASN A 197 12.17 35.89 19.10
CA ASN A 197 10.80 36.38 19.07
C ASN A 197 10.63 37.42 17.94
N GLY A 198 9.63 37.20 17.09
CA GLY A 198 9.33 38.08 15.95
C GLY A 198 10.32 38.04 14.78
N GLN A 199 11.36 37.19 14.80
CA GLN A 199 12.31 37.05 13.69
C GLN A 199 12.21 35.68 13.04
N TRP A 200 11.82 35.68 11.76
CA TRP A 200 11.67 34.49 10.95
C TRP A 200 12.92 34.21 10.14
N TYR A 201 13.21 32.93 9.97
CA TYR A 201 14.34 32.42 9.21
C TYR A 201 13.87 31.26 8.31
N LEU A 202 14.59 31.05 7.23
CA LEU A 202 14.45 29.89 6.36
C LEU A 202 15.73 29.05 6.48
N GLU A 203 15.57 27.75 6.66
CA GLU A 203 16.66 26.80 6.84
C GLU A 203 16.60 25.67 5.80
N ASP A 204 17.74 25.31 5.23
CA ASP A 204 17.92 24.11 4.41
C ASP A 204 19.22 23.39 4.86
N PRO A 205 19.57 22.22 4.30
CA PRO A 205 20.79 21.51 4.69
C PRO A 205 22.10 22.27 4.43
N THR A 206 22.07 23.35 3.65
CA THR A 206 23.25 24.14 3.28
C THR A 206 23.45 25.32 4.22
N SER A 207 22.38 26.03 4.57
CA SER A 207 22.48 27.22 5.42
C SER A 207 21.15 27.72 5.97
N LEU A 208 21.19 28.90 6.60
CA LEU A 208 20.09 29.61 7.21
C LEU A 208 20.09 31.07 6.76
N VAL A 209 18.93 31.61 6.39
CA VAL A 209 18.77 33.01 6.00
C VAL A 209 17.61 33.67 6.76
N LYS A 210 17.78 34.93 7.16
CA LYS A 210 16.72 35.71 7.80
C LYS A 210 15.69 36.15 6.77
N LEU A 211 14.41 36.05 7.09
CA LEU A 211 13.31 36.47 6.23
C LEU A 211 12.69 37.80 6.68
N ASP A 212 12.32 38.61 5.71
CA ASP A 212 11.33 39.67 5.86
C ASP A 212 10.03 39.19 5.21
N LEU A 213 8.98 39.03 6.02
CA LEU A 213 7.67 38.53 5.58
C LEU A 213 6.60 39.64 5.59
N SER A 214 6.99 40.91 5.76
CA SER A 214 6.06 42.05 5.88
C SER A 214 5.13 42.22 4.67
N VAL A 215 5.61 41.86 3.48
CA VAL A 215 4.86 41.94 2.21
C VAL A 215 4.57 40.56 1.60
N ALA A 216 4.71 39.48 2.38
CA ALA A 216 4.55 38.12 1.87
C ALA A 216 3.08 37.77 1.61
N THR A 217 2.81 37.17 0.44
CA THR A 217 1.51 36.57 0.13
C THR A 217 1.56 35.07 0.37
N PHE A 218 0.69 34.57 1.25
CA PHE A 218 0.60 33.15 1.56
C PHE A 218 -0.46 32.47 0.70
N HIS A 219 -0.10 31.37 0.05
CA HIS A 219 -1.07 30.56 -0.67
C HIS A 219 -1.96 29.84 0.35
N GLN A 220 -3.26 30.11 0.30
CA GLN A 220 -4.23 29.48 1.19
C GLN A 220 -4.50 28.05 0.68
N VAL A 221 -3.80 27.07 1.23
CA VAL A 221 -4.12 25.65 0.98
C VAL A 221 -5.27 25.30 1.91
N GLN A 222 -6.44 24.98 1.33
CA GLN A 222 -7.60 24.51 2.10
C GLN A 222 -7.35 23.08 2.59
N LEU A 223 -6.49 22.96 3.60
CA LEU A 223 -6.34 21.77 4.41
C LEU A 223 -7.06 22.06 5.73
N GLY A 224 -8.26 21.51 5.87
CA GLY A 224 -8.96 21.47 7.15
C GLY A 224 -8.20 20.57 8.11
N LEU A 225 -7.18 21.11 8.78
CA LEU A 225 -6.53 20.55 9.96
C LEU A 225 -5.75 21.69 10.64
N SER A 226 -6.18 21.97 11.86
CA SER A 226 -5.64 22.94 12.82
C SER A 226 -4.11 23.06 12.77
N MET A 227 -3.64 24.31 12.82
CA MET A 227 -2.25 24.74 13.03
C MET A 227 -1.56 23.91 14.13
N ALA A 228 -0.79 22.91 13.72
CA ALA A 228 0.21 22.26 14.56
C ALA A 228 1.58 22.42 13.90
N GLN A 229 2.56 22.76 14.74
CA GLN A 229 3.92 23.17 14.40
C GLN A 229 4.61 22.22 13.40
N ASN A 230 5.41 22.82 12.51
CA ASN A 230 6.18 22.22 11.41
C ASN A 230 5.38 21.89 10.15
N GLN A 231 4.84 22.91 9.49
CA GLN A 231 4.45 22.80 8.09
C GLN A 231 5.56 23.37 7.19
N PHE A 232 5.90 22.62 6.14
CA PHE A 232 6.75 23.12 5.06
C PHE A 232 5.91 24.05 4.19
N SER A 233 6.26 25.34 4.18
CA SER A 233 5.63 26.34 3.33
C SER A 233 6.51 26.61 2.12
N ALA A 234 5.95 26.49 0.91
CA ALA A 234 6.57 27.06 -0.27
C ALA A 234 6.28 28.57 -0.26
N ILE A 235 7.30 29.37 0.07
CA ILE A 235 7.21 30.83 0.01
C ILE A 235 7.64 31.25 -1.39
N ARG A 236 6.75 31.95 -2.09
CA ARG A 236 7.07 32.62 -3.35
C ARG A 236 7.61 34.01 -2.98
N PHE A 237 8.86 34.29 -3.35
CA PHE A 237 9.43 35.63 -3.32
C PHE A 237 9.21 36.30 -4.68
#